data_AF-X0ZYV3-F1
#
_entry.id   AF-X0ZYV3-F1
#
_cell.length_a   1.000
_cell.length_b   1.000
_cell.length_c   1.000
_cell.angle_alpha   90.00
_cell.angle_beta   90.00
_cell.angle_gamma   90.00
#
_symmetry.space_group_name_H-M   'P 1'
#
loop_
_entity.id
_entity.type
_entity.pdbx_description
1 polymer ?
#
loop_
_entity_poly.entity_id
_entity_poly.type
_entity_poly.pdbx_seq_one_letter_code
_entity_poly.pdbx_strand_id
1 'polypeptide(L)'
;LKIIDDILDSEAVGFTDIHLGLEKGLGELNKTREARKSRFGILISDGIFNRGKNPIEVAKLFPKLHVIGMPAENDATQGIRTCREIAEAGRGKFYAVTDYKEIPRALIELLTHD
;
A
#
# COMPACT_ATOMS: atom_id res chain seq x y z
N LEU A 1 7.41 3.55 -17.85
CA LEU A 1 6.45 3.18 -16.79
C LEU A 1 5.80 1.80 -17.02
N LYS A 2 6.22 1.04 -18.04
CA LYS A 2 5.62 -0.25 -18.43
C LYS A 2 5.37 -1.24 -17.28
N ILE A 3 6.29 -1.38 -16.31
CA ILE A 3 6.08 -2.27 -15.16
C ILE A 3 4.94 -1.81 -14.25
N ILE A 4 4.79 -0.50 -14.05
CA ILE A 4 3.68 0.05 -13.26
C ILE A 4 2.37 -0.15 -14.00
N ASP A 5 2.36 0.11 -15.31
CA ASP A 5 1.20 -0.12 -16.16
C ASP A 5 0.80 -1.61 -16.16
N ASP A 6 1.77 -2.53 -16.33
CA ASP A 6 1.56 -3.98 -16.30
C ASP A 6 1.03 -4.48 -14.92
N ILE A 7 1.45 -3.84 -13.81
CA ILE A 7 0.94 -4.16 -12.46
C ILE A 7 -0.50 -3.67 -12.27
N LEU A 8 -0.83 -2.49 -12.80
CA LEU A 8 -2.15 -1.88 -12.70
C LEU A 8 -3.17 -2.55 -13.63
N ASP A 9 -2.73 -3.07 -14.77
CA ASP A 9 -3.57 -3.78 -15.76
C ASP A 9 -3.87 -5.24 -15.37
N SER A 10 -3.32 -5.74 -14.26
CA SER A 10 -3.61 -7.10 -13.78
C SER A 10 -5.04 -7.20 -13.27
N GLU A 11 -5.85 -8.10 -13.84
CA GLU A 11 -7.19 -8.40 -13.35
C GLU A 11 -7.17 -8.87 -11.89
N ALA A 12 -7.85 -8.12 -11.02
CA ALA A 12 -8.06 -8.48 -9.63
C ALA A 12 -9.22 -9.49 -9.53
N VAL A 13 -8.90 -10.79 -9.53
CA VAL A 13 -9.90 -11.83 -9.28
C VAL A 13 -10.20 -11.87 -7.78
N GLY A 14 -11.44 -11.53 -7.42
CA GLY A 14 -11.85 -11.08 -6.09
C GLY A 14 -11.43 -11.93 -4.90
N PHE A 15 -10.33 -11.52 -4.24
CA PHE A 15 -9.95 -11.81 -2.86
C PHE A 15 -8.94 -10.73 -2.43
N THR A 16 -9.15 -10.09 -1.27
CA THR A 16 -8.21 -9.07 -0.77
C THR A 16 -7.64 -9.50 0.58
N ASP A 17 -6.40 -10.00 0.55
CA ASP A 17 -5.58 -10.33 1.74
C ASP A 17 -4.40 -9.37 1.82
N ILE A 18 -4.65 -8.20 2.43
CA ILE A 18 -3.65 -7.15 2.62
C ILE A 18 -2.49 -7.67 3.49
N HIS A 19 -2.79 -8.51 4.50
CA HIS A 19 -1.78 -9.07 5.40
C HIS A 19 -0.74 -9.89 4.63
N LEU A 20 -1.19 -10.80 3.76
CA LEU A 20 -0.29 -11.61 2.93
C LEU A 20 0.54 -10.76 1.97
N GLY A 21 -0.07 -9.72 1.36
CA GLY A 21 0.64 -8.78 0.50
C GLY A 21 1.75 -8.05 1.24
N LEU A 22 1.48 -7.56 2.44
CA LEU A 22 2.45 -6.89 3.31
C LEU A 22 3.57 -7.84 3.75
N GLU A 23 3.26 -9.09 4.13
CA GLU A 23 4.29 -10.06 4.53
C GLU A 23 5.27 -10.36 3.39
N LYS A 24 4.74 -10.61 2.18
CA LYS A 24 5.57 -10.87 1.00
C LYS A 24 6.41 -9.64 0.64
N GLY A 25 5.82 -8.45 0.61
CA GLY A 25 6.52 -7.21 0.33
C GLY A 25 7.63 -6.90 1.34
N LEU A 26 7.38 -7.13 2.63
CA LEU A 26 8.38 -6.99 3.68
C LEU A 26 9.51 -8.01 3.52
N GLY A 27 9.18 -9.24 3.13
CA GLY A 27 10.14 -10.29 2.80
C GLY A 27 11.10 -9.85 1.70
N GLU A 28 10.59 -9.30 0.59
CA GLU A 28 11.43 -8.77 -0.49
C GLU A 28 12.26 -7.55 -0.04
N LEU A 29 11.66 -6.61 0.70
CA LEU A 29 12.36 -5.44 1.22
C LEU A 29 13.53 -5.81 2.16
N ASN A 30 13.40 -6.93 2.90
CA ASN A 30 14.45 -7.41 3.79
C ASN A 30 15.60 -8.11 3.06
N LYS A 31 15.43 -8.52 1.80
CA LYS A 31 16.52 -9.11 0.98
C LYS A 31 17.46 -8.04 0.43
N THR A 32 17.05 -6.77 0.45
CA THR A 32 17.83 -5.68 -0.11
C THR A 32 18.98 -5.28 0.82
N ARG A 33 20.11 -4.82 0.27
CA ARG A 33 21.36 -4.56 1.02
C ARG A 33 21.48 -3.12 1.53
N GLU A 34 20.55 -2.25 1.16
CA GLU A 34 20.52 -0.85 1.54
C GLU A 34 20.30 -0.67 3.04
N ALA A 35 20.76 0.47 3.56
CA ALA A 35 20.56 0.81 4.96
C ALA A 35 19.06 0.80 5.31
N ARG A 36 18.71 0.26 6.47
CA ARG A 36 17.30 0.12 6.89
C ARG A 36 16.50 1.42 6.76
N LYS A 37 17.12 2.58 6.99
CA LYS A 37 16.50 3.90 6.96
C LYS A 37 16.14 4.40 5.55
N SER A 38 16.76 3.89 4.49
CA SER A 38 16.48 4.28 3.10
C SER A 38 15.46 3.37 2.41
N ARG A 39 14.93 2.38 3.14
CA ARG A 39 13.99 1.39 2.62
C ARG A 39 12.57 1.78 2.98
N PHE A 40 11.65 1.72 2.02
CA PHE A 40 10.23 1.92 2.28
C PHE A 40 9.40 1.00 1.38
N GLY A 41 8.18 0.71 1.83
CA GLY A 41 7.14 0.10 1.00
C GLY A 41 6.09 1.13 0.59
N ILE A 42 5.37 0.84 -0.49
CA ILE A 42 4.15 1.53 -0.87
C ILE A 42 3.06 0.46 -1.04
N LEU A 43 1.97 0.58 -0.28
CA LEU A 43 0.75 -0.20 -0.46
C LEU A 43 -0.23 0.62 -1.30
N ILE A 44 -0.85 0.01 -2.31
CA ILE A 44 -1.93 0.60 -3.10
C ILE A 44 -3.15 -0.31 -2.90
N SER A 45 -4.22 0.21 -2.29
CA SER A 45 -5.40 -0.59 -1.93
C SER A 45 -6.61 0.32 -1.62
N ASP A 46 -7.82 -0.21 -1.79
CA ASP A 46 -9.06 0.40 -1.29
C ASP A 46 -9.25 0.22 0.24
N GLY A 47 -8.38 -0.55 0.88
CA GLY A 47 -8.37 -0.81 2.33
C GLY A 47 -9.40 -1.84 2.80
N ILE A 48 -10.15 -2.44 1.87
CA ILE A 48 -11.12 -3.49 2.20
C ILE A 48 -10.41 -4.83 2.14
N PHE A 49 -10.41 -5.55 3.26
CA PHE A 49 -9.88 -6.91 3.33
C PHE A 49 -10.91 -7.84 3.96
N ASN A 50 -11.09 -9.01 3.35
CA ASN A 50 -12.06 -10.01 3.79
C ASN A 50 -11.41 -11.35 4.18
N ARG A 51 -10.08 -11.43 4.08
CA ARG A 51 -9.24 -12.59 4.44
C ARG A 51 -7.96 -12.10 5.13
N GLY A 52 -7.31 -13.03 5.83
CA GLY A 52 -6.06 -12.76 6.53
C GLY A 52 -6.25 -12.22 7.95
N LYS A 53 -5.12 -11.93 8.61
CA LYS A 53 -5.08 -11.30 9.94
C LYS A 53 -5.12 -9.77 9.79
N ASN A 54 -5.12 -9.06 10.91
CA ASN A 54 -5.04 -7.59 10.89
C ASN A 54 -3.73 -7.13 10.19
N PRO A 55 -3.80 -6.38 9.07
CA PRO A 55 -2.63 -5.93 8.33
C PRO A 55 -1.73 -4.95 9.10
N ILE A 56 -2.28 -4.29 10.13
CA ILE A 56 -1.55 -3.34 11.00
C ILE A 56 -0.36 -4.01 11.68
N GLU A 57 -0.46 -5.29 12.04
CA GLU A 57 0.62 -6.02 12.73
C GLU A 57 1.87 -6.15 11.85
N VAL A 58 1.68 -6.36 10.54
CA VAL A 58 2.79 -6.44 9.58
C VAL A 58 3.28 -5.04 9.22
N ALA A 59 2.37 -4.06 9.09
CA ALA A 59 2.71 -2.67 8.77
C ALA A 59 3.75 -2.08 9.73
N LYS A 60 3.63 -2.36 11.03
CA LYS A 60 4.57 -1.91 12.08
C LYS A 60 6.03 -2.31 11.82
N LEU A 61 6.23 -3.45 11.14
CA LEU A 61 7.54 -4.06 10.92
C LEU A 61 8.34 -3.42 9.77
N PHE A 62 7.65 -2.73 8.86
CA PHE A 62 8.31 -1.97 7.78
C PHE A 62 9.19 -0.88 8.38
N PRO A 63 10.33 -0.52 7.78
CA PRO A 63 11.08 0.66 8.19
C PRO A 63 10.26 1.95 7.99
N LYS A 64 9.61 2.05 6.83
CA LYS A 64 8.60 3.04 6.45
C LYS A 64 7.61 2.39 5.47
N LEU A 65 6.31 2.62 5.61
CA LEU A 65 5.29 2.12 4.69
C LEU A 65 4.28 3.22 4.38
N HIS A 66 4.26 3.65 3.13
CA HIS A 66 3.26 4.57 2.60
C HIS A 66 2.04 3.80 2.10
N VAL A 67 0.90 4.48 2.06
CA VAL A 67 -0.34 3.92 1.52
C VAL A 67 -1.00 4.91 0.56
N ILE A 68 -1.34 4.42 -0.63
CA ILE A 68 -2.20 5.10 -1.59
C ILE A 68 -3.57 4.41 -1.51
N GLY A 69 -4.55 5.11 -0.92
CA GLY A 69 -5.92 4.65 -0.73
C GLY A 69 -6.77 4.92 -1.97
N MET A 70 -7.29 3.85 -2.58
CA MET A 70 -8.22 3.93 -3.70
C MET A 70 -9.67 4.09 -3.22
N PRO A 71 -10.58 4.67 -4.04
CA PRO A 71 -11.99 4.68 -3.71
C PRO A 71 -12.52 3.24 -3.72
N ALA A 72 -13.17 2.84 -2.63
CA ALA A 72 -13.88 1.57 -2.58
C ALA A 72 -15.29 1.72 -3.20
N GLU A 73 -15.75 0.70 -3.92
CA GLU A 73 -17.13 0.67 -4.44
C GLU A 73 -18.17 0.57 -3.32
N ASN A 74 -17.82 -0.06 -2.19
CA ASN A 74 -18.69 -0.23 -1.01
C ASN A 74 -17.94 0.22 0.26
N ASP A 75 -18.64 0.84 1.22
CA ASP A 75 -18.08 1.33 2.50
C ASP A 75 -16.71 2.06 2.40
N ALA A 76 -16.68 3.07 1.53
CA ALA A 76 -15.50 3.92 1.31
C ALA A 76 -14.94 4.54 2.61
N THR A 77 -15.76 4.70 3.65
CA THR A 77 -15.31 5.28 4.92
C THR A 77 -14.46 4.29 5.70
N GLN A 78 -14.83 3.01 5.75
CA GLN A 78 -14.06 1.99 6.46
C GLN A 78 -12.72 1.71 5.75
N GLY A 79 -12.74 1.51 4.43
CA GLY A 79 -11.51 1.23 3.66
C GLY A 79 -10.46 2.34 3.79
N ILE A 80 -10.89 3.61 3.65
CA ILE A 80 -10.00 4.76 3.84
C ILE A 80 -9.41 4.81 5.26
N ARG A 81 -10.21 4.50 6.29
CA ARG A 81 -9.72 4.44 7.68
C ARG A 81 -8.65 3.36 7.83
N THR A 82 -8.88 2.16 7.31
CA THR A 82 -7.91 1.07 7.33
C THR A 82 -6.61 1.46 6.61
N CYS A 83 -6.68 2.06 5.42
CA CYS A 83 -5.50 2.55 4.71
C CYS A 83 -4.71 3.59 5.52
N ARG A 84 -5.39 4.51 6.19
CA ARG A 84 -4.75 5.49 7.06
C ARG A 84 -4.05 4.84 8.25
N GLU A 85 -4.72 3.91 8.94
CA GLU A 85 -4.16 3.19 10.09
C GLU A 85 -2.92 2.35 9.71
N ILE A 86 -2.92 1.74 8.51
CA ILE A 86 -1.76 1.01 7.98
C ILE A 86 -0.58 1.97 7.76
N ALA A 87 -0.81 3.13 7.13
CA ALA A 87 0.24 4.13 6.89
C ALA A 87 0.84 4.65 8.20
N GLU A 88 -0.01 4.95 9.18
CA GLU A 88 0.39 5.43 10.51
C GLU A 88 1.23 4.37 11.24
N ALA A 89 0.77 3.12 11.27
CA ALA A 89 1.52 2.00 11.86
C ALA A 89 2.88 1.79 11.17
N GLY A 90 2.90 1.99 9.85
CA GLY A 90 4.08 1.97 9.01
C GLY A 90 4.98 3.20 9.10
N ARG A 91 4.59 4.24 9.84
CA ARG A 91 5.29 5.54 9.94
C ARG A 91 5.51 6.20 8.58
N GLY A 92 4.62 5.94 7.63
CA GLY A 92 4.64 6.55 6.30
C GLY A 92 3.51 7.56 6.13
N LYS A 93 3.30 7.96 4.88
CA LYS A 93 2.27 8.92 4.47
C LYS A 93 1.09 8.18 3.87
N PHE A 94 -0.11 8.73 4.08
CA PHE A 94 -1.34 8.29 3.45
C PHE A 94 -1.75 9.30 2.36
N TYR A 95 -2.01 8.81 1.16
CA TYR A 95 -2.56 9.59 0.04
C TYR A 95 -3.87 8.97 -0.41
N ALA A 96 -4.96 9.73 -0.40
CA ALA A 96 -6.23 9.27 -0.95
C ALA A 96 -6.34 9.70 -2.41
N VAL A 97 -6.71 8.77 -3.30
CA VAL A 97 -7.06 9.06 -4.69
C VAL A 97 -8.56 8.82 -4.90
N THR A 98 -9.12 9.48 -5.92
CA THR A 98 -10.54 9.35 -6.28
C THR A 98 -10.76 8.56 -7.57
N ASP A 99 -9.68 8.26 -8.32
CA ASP A 99 -9.68 7.45 -9.53
C ASP A 99 -8.33 6.71 -9.63
N TYR A 100 -8.32 5.49 -10.16
CA TYR A 100 -7.10 4.70 -10.38
C TYR A 100 -6.08 5.42 -11.27
N LYS A 101 -6.54 6.30 -12.18
CA LYS A 101 -5.70 7.13 -13.05
C LYS A 101 -4.85 8.15 -12.28
N GLU A 102 -5.18 8.43 -11.02
CA GLU A 102 -4.42 9.34 -10.17
C GLU A 102 -3.23 8.66 -9.49
N ILE A 103 -3.19 7.32 -9.45
CA ILE A 103 -2.12 6.54 -8.81
C ILE A 103 -0.72 6.92 -9.34
N PRO A 104 -0.48 7.02 -10.68
CA PRO A 104 0.83 7.42 -11.18
C PRO A 104 1.27 8.80 -10.67
N ARG A 105 0.33 9.75 -10.56
CA ARG A 105 0.61 11.09 -10.03
C ARG A 105 0.93 11.03 -8.53
N ALA A 106 0.13 10.31 -7.75
CA ALA A 106 0.35 10.14 -6.31
C ALA A 106 1.70 9.47 -6.02
N LEU A 107 2.11 8.49 -6.84
CA LEU A 107 3.42 7.86 -6.76
C LEU A 107 4.56 8.86 -7.00
N ILE A 108 4.44 9.70 -8.03
CA ILE A 108 5.46 10.74 -8.32
C ILE A 108 5.55 11.74 -7.15
N GLU A 109 4.42 12.21 -6.63
CA GLU A 109 4.39 13.15 -5.50
C GLU A 109 5.02 12.52 -4.24
N LEU A 110 4.77 11.24 -3.98
CA LEU A 110 5.37 10.50 -2.87
C LEU A 110 6.88 10.36 -3.05
N LEU A 111 7.33 9.90 -4.22
CA LEU A 111 8.75 9.64 -4.49
C LEU A 111 9.62 10.90 -4.58
N THR A 112 9.01 12.08 -4.77
CA THR A 112 9.71 13.36 -4.82
C THR A 112 9.86 14.03 -3.45
N HIS A 113 9.06 13.62 -2.45
CA HIS A 113 8.99 14.28 -1.13
C HIS A 113 9.34 13.34 0.05
N ASP A 114 9.89 12.16 -0.21
CA ASP A 114 10.39 11.20 0.81
C ASP A 114 11.90 11.00 0.75
#